data_AF-A0A2N1PVX5-F1
#
_entry.id   AF-A0A2N1PVX5-F1
#
_cell.length_a   1.000
_cell.length_b   1.000
_cell.length_c   1.000
_cell.angle_alpha   90.00
_cell.angle_beta   90.00
_cell.angle_gamma   90.00
#
_symmetry.space_group_name_H-M   'P 1'
#
loop_
_entity.id
_entity.type
_entity.pdbx_description
1 polymer ?
#
loop_
_entity_poly.entity_id
_entity_poly.type
_entity_poly.pdbx_seq_one_letter_code
_entity_poly.pdbx_strand_id
1 'polypeptide(L)'
;MNQSKTGLNDSFYKWIDKVRRSKRKLPELQEKLEYYKVKLIGYHGISYDQIGSGSSNKNGDENLLYWIDKINQVEDEIEINNEVLRKYENFKNSLKDELKIIITAFVERSNVLVILKDLGLKRGSYNQKKEEIIRLWLVYDNKEFSQN
;
A
#
# COMPACT_ATOMS: atom_id res chain seq x y z
N MET A 1 13.73 0.79 31.26
CA MET A 1 13.87 -0.18 30.16
C MET A 1 14.50 0.52 28.96
N ASN A 2 15.76 0.22 28.66
CA ASN A 2 16.48 0.77 27.49
C ASN A 2 16.21 -0.12 26.28
N GLN A 3 15.11 0.11 25.56
CA GLN A 3 14.97 -0.42 24.21
C GLN A 3 15.99 0.31 23.32
N SER A 4 16.85 -0.44 22.63
CA SER A 4 17.91 0.11 21.80
C SER A 4 17.32 1.06 20.74
N LYS A 5 17.75 2.33 20.75
CA LYS A 5 17.35 3.36 19.78
C LYS A 5 17.55 2.90 18.32
N THR A 6 18.42 1.92 18.09
CA THR A 6 18.73 1.34 16.79
C THR A 6 17.58 0.48 16.23
N GLY A 7 17.00 -0.44 17.00
CA GLY A 7 15.95 -1.34 16.48
C GLY A 7 14.59 -0.67 16.24
N LEU A 8 14.28 0.37 17.01
CA LEU A 8 13.05 1.17 16.86
C LEU A 8 13.04 1.97 15.55
N ASN A 9 14.19 2.54 15.20
CA ASN A 9 14.36 3.24 13.92
C ASN A 9 14.21 2.27 12.74
N ASP A 10 14.75 1.05 12.87
CA ASP A 10 14.67 0.04 11.81
C ASP A 10 13.23 -0.38 11.50
N SER A 11 12.37 -0.51 12.51
CA SER A 11 10.94 -0.81 12.32
C SER A 11 10.22 0.28 11.53
N PHE A 12 10.44 1.54 11.90
CA PHE A 12 9.89 2.68 11.17
C PHE A 12 10.33 2.71 9.70
N TYR A 13 11.62 2.49 9.42
CA TYR A 13 12.09 2.49 8.02
C TYR A 13 11.55 1.31 7.22
N LYS A 14 11.40 0.12 7.84
CA LYS A 14 10.73 -1.02 7.21
C LYS A 14 9.28 -0.69 6.87
N TRP A 15 8.57 -0.01 7.77
CA TRP A 15 7.21 0.47 7.51
C TRP A 15 7.16 1.47 6.35
N ILE A 16 8.05 2.46 6.32
CA ILE A 16 8.18 3.38 5.18
C ILE A 16 8.44 2.64 3.87
N ASP A 17 9.32 1.64 3.88
CA ASP A 17 9.59 0.82 2.70
C ASP A 17 8.37 0.00 2.28
N LYS A 18 7.56 -0.48 3.23
CA LYS A 18 6.28 -1.14 2.93
C LYS A 18 5.33 -0.16 2.24
N VAL A 19 5.15 1.05 2.77
CA VAL A 19 4.33 2.11 2.15
C VAL A 19 4.79 2.40 0.71
N ARG A 20 6.10 2.56 0.50
CA ARG A 20 6.67 2.80 -0.84
C ARG A 20 6.41 1.65 -1.81
N ARG A 21 6.57 0.40 -1.35
CA ARG A 21 6.29 -0.78 -2.17
C ARG A 21 4.82 -0.86 -2.52
N SER A 22 3.93 -0.60 -1.56
CA SER A 22 2.48 -0.56 -1.80
C SER A 22 2.08 0.50 -2.80
N LYS A 23 2.61 1.73 -2.69
CA LYS A 23 2.35 2.80 -3.69
C LYS A 23 2.75 2.40 -5.11
N ARG A 24 3.90 1.72 -5.26
CA ARG A 24 4.38 1.27 -6.58
C ARG A 24 3.62 0.08 -7.13
N LYS A 25 3.25 -0.87 -6.26
CA LYS A 25 2.61 -2.13 -6.66
C LYS A 25 1.12 -1.96 -6.98
N LEU A 26 0.45 -0.97 -6.37
CA LEU A 26 -0.99 -0.81 -6.51
C LEU A 26 -1.45 -0.58 -7.97
N PRO A 27 -0.82 0.28 -8.79
CA PRO A 27 -1.17 0.41 -10.20
C PRO A 27 -0.98 -0.89 -10.98
N GLU A 28 0.13 -1.60 -10.76
CA GLU A 28 0.41 -2.90 -11.42
C GLU A 28 -0.66 -3.95 -11.08
N LEU A 29 -1.13 -3.97 -9.83
CA LEU A 29 -2.20 -4.87 -9.40
C LEU A 29 -3.56 -4.49 -10.01
N GLN A 30 -3.85 -3.20 -10.14
CA GLN A 30 -5.07 -2.71 -10.78
C GLN A 30 -5.11 -3.09 -12.27
N GLU A 31 -4.00 -2.91 -12.99
CA GLU A 31 -3.88 -3.34 -14.38
C GLU A 31 -4.04 -4.86 -14.52
N LYS A 32 -3.43 -5.63 -13.60
CA LYS A 32 -3.54 -7.09 -13.57
C LYS A 32 -4.97 -7.56 -13.29
N LEU A 33 -5.68 -6.87 -12.38
CA LEU A 33 -7.09 -7.13 -12.08
C LEU A 33 -7.95 -6.90 -13.31
N GLU A 34 -7.75 -5.76 -13.98
CA GLU A 34 -8.50 -5.42 -15.20
C GLU A 34 -8.26 -6.45 -16.30
N TYR A 35 -7.02 -6.86 -16.50
CA TYR A 35 -6.67 -7.93 -17.44
C TYR A 35 -7.42 -9.24 -17.13
N TYR A 36 -7.47 -9.67 -15.87
CA TYR A 36 -8.20 -10.88 -15.49
C TYR A 36 -9.71 -10.74 -15.64
N LYS A 37 -10.28 -9.57 -15.35
CA LYS A 37 -11.70 -9.27 -15.59
C LYS A 37 -12.05 -9.34 -17.08
N VAL A 38 -11.22 -8.77 -17.95
CA VAL A 38 -11.38 -8.89 -19.41
C VAL A 38 -11.31 -10.34 -19.87
N LYS A 39 -10.37 -11.15 -19.32
CA LYS A 39 -10.31 -12.58 -19.65
C LYS A 39 -11.59 -13.29 -19.23
N LEU A 40 -12.08 -13.09 -18.01
CA LEU A 40 -13.32 -13.70 -17.52
C LEU A 40 -14.52 -13.36 -18.41
N ILE A 41 -14.66 -12.10 -18.83
CA ILE A 41 -15.72 -11.65 -19.74
C ILE A 41 -15.61 -12.37 -21.10
N GLY A 42 -14.40 -12.51 -21.64
CA GLY A 42 -14.17 -13.25 -22.89
C GLY A 42 -14.63 -14.71 -22.81
N TYR A 43 -14.41 -15.38 -21.67
CA TYR A 43 -14.93 -16.74 -21.45
C TYR A 43 -16.45 -16.77 -21.31
N HIS A 44 -17.05 -15.79 -20.62
CA HIS A 44 -18.50 -15.68 -20.53
C HIS A 44 -19.15 -15.44 -21.91
N GLY A 45 -18.56 -14.59 -22.76
CA GLY A 45 -19.05 -14.34 -24.12
C GLY A 45 -19.05 -15.58 -25.02
N ILE A 46 -18.01 -16.40 -24.92
CA ILE A 46 -17.90 -17.68 -25.67
C ILE A 46 -18.90 -18.71 -25.15
N SER A 47 -19.11 -18.79 -23.83
CA SER A 47 -20.09 -19.72 -23.25
C SER A 47 -21.53 -19.42 -23.68
N TYR A 48 -21.93 -18.14 -23.77
CA TYR A 48 -23.29 -17.80 -24.21
C TYR A 48 -23.58 -18.20 -25.67
N ASP A 49 -22.59 -18.11 -26.56
CA ASP A 49 -22.71 -18.58 -27.95
C ASP A 49 -22.83 -20.11 -28.05
N GLN A 50 -22.33 -20.85 -27.06
CA GLN A 50 -22.44 -22.31 -26.99
C GLN A 50 -23.72 -22.83 -26.32
N ILE A 51 -24.51 -21.97 -25.66
CA ILE A 51 -25.80 -22.38 -25.04
C ILE A 51 -26.83 -22.84 -26.08
N GLY A 52 -26.65 -22.50 -27.37
CA GLY A 52 -27.45 -23.05 -28.47
C GLY A 52 -27.13 -24.52 -28.83
N SER A 53 -26.02 -25.07 -28.34
CA SER A 53 -25.58 -26.45 -28.55
C SER A 53 -25.47 -27.17 -27.21
N GLY A 54 -26.45 -28.01 -26.88
CA GLY A 54 -26.66 -28.61 -25.54
C GLY A 54 -25.60 -29.55 -24.96
N SER A 55 -24.31 -29.22 -24.98
CA SER A 55 -23.25 -29.93 -24.27
C SER A 55 -22.62 -29.04 -23.21
N SER A 56 -22.76 -29.40 -21.92
CA SER A 56 -22.01 -28.77 -20.83
C SER A 56 -20.52 -29.04 -21.01
N ASN A 57 -19.76 -27.99 -21.34
CA ASN A 57 -18.35 -28.10 -21.66
C ASN A 57 -17.54 -27.98 -20.35
N LYS A 58 -17.25 -29.11 -19.69
CA LYS A 58 -16.52 -29.17 -18.39
C LYS A 58 -15.21 -28.35 -18.38
N ASN A 59 -14.53 -28.25 -19.52
CA ASN A 59 -13.31 -27.47 -19.68
C ASN A 59 -13.53 -25.95 -19.63
N GLY A 60 -14.74 -25.47 -19.94
CA GLY A 60 -15.12 -24.06 -19.82
C GLY A 60 -15.30 -23.63 -18.37
N ASP A 61 -15.92 -24.51 -17.56
CA ASP A 61 -16.17 -24.26 -16.14
C ASP A 61 -14.86 -24.24 -15.32
N GLU A 62 -13.92 -25.15 -15.62
CA GLU A 62 -12.59 -25.14 -14.98
C GLU A 62 -11.79 -23.86 -15.29
N ASN A 63 -11.85 -23.37 -16.52
CA ASN A 63 -11.21 -22.11 -16.90
C ASN A 63 -11.88 -20.90 -16.23
N LEU A 64 -13.21 -20.91 -16.08
CA LEU A 64 -13.95 -19.87 -15.38
C LEU A 64 -13.53 -19.79 -13.91
N LEU A 65 -13.52 -20.93 -13.22
CA LEU A 65 -13.09 -21.03 -11.82
C LEU A 65 -11.64 -20.57 -11.64
N TYR A 66 -10.75 -20.91 -12.58
CA TYR A 66 -9.36 -20.44 -12.56
C TYR A 66 -9.27 -18.90 -12.60
N TRP A 67 -10.01 -18.24 -13.49
CA TRP A 67 -9.96 -16.78 -13.58
C TRP A 67 -10.60 -16.09 -12.37
N ILE A 68 -11.66 -16.67 -11.80
CA ILE A 68 -12.26 -16.19 -10.55
C ILE A 68 -11.23 -16.27 -9.41
N ASP A 69 -10.53 -17.40 -9.26
CA ASP A 69 -9.47 -17.55 -8.25
C ASP A 69 -8.35 -16.50 -8.44
N LYS A 70 -7.94 -16.23 -9.69
CA LYS A 70 -6.94 -15.18 -9.98
C LYS A 70 -7.42 -13.77 -9.67
N ILE A 71 -8.70 -13.47 -9.90
CA ILE A 71 -9.30 -12.19 -9.52
C ILE A 71 -9.26 -12.04 -8.00
N ASN A 72 -9.75 -13.04 -7.26
CA ASN A 72 -9.78 -13.01 -5.79
C ASN A 72 -8.37 -12.80 -5.21
N GLN A 73 -7.36 -13.55 -5.69
CA GLN A 73 -5.97 -13.39 -5.25
C GLN A 73 -5.44 -11.96 -5.44
N VAL A 74 -5.77 -11.33 -6.58
CA VAL A 74 -5.33 -9.96 -6.85
C VAL A 74 -6.11 -8.94 -6.02
N GLU A 75 -7.41 -9.17 -5.80
CA GLU A 75 -8.25 -8.31 -4.96
C GLU A 75 -7.77 -8.34 -3.49
N ASP A 76 -7.44 -9.51 -2.96
CA ASP A 76 -6.84 -9.67 -1.62
C ASP A 76 -5.50 -8.91 -1.52
N GLU A 77 -4.63 -9.05 -2.54
CA GLU A 77 -3.37 -8.29 -2.58
C GLU A 77 -3.60 -6.78 -2.64
N ILE A 78 -4.61 -6.31 -3.38
CA ILE A 78 -4.99 -4.90 -3.45
C ILE A 78 -5.47 -4.42 -2.08
N GLU A 79 -6.30 -5.19 -1.39
CA GLU A 79 -6.81 -4.85 -0.06
C GLU A 79 -5.66 -4.68 0.95
N ILE A 80 -4.71 -5.62 0.99
CA ILE A 80 -3.53 -5.55 1.86
C ILE A 80 -2.72 -4.27 1.60
N ASN A 81 -2.51 -3.91 0.33
CA ASN A 81 -1.75 -2.72 -0.03
C ASN A 81 -2.53 -1.43 0.30
N ASN A 82 -3.83 -1.42 0.07
CA ASN A 82 -4.69 -0.30 0.45
C ASN A 82 -4.73 -0.10 1.96
N GLU A 83 -4.74 -1.16 2.76
CA GLU A 83 -4.68 -1.07 4.22
C GLU A 83 -3.39 -0.36 4.68
N VAL A 84 -2.24 -0.73 4.11
CA VAL A 84 -0.96 -0.09 4.40
C VAL A 84 -1.00 1.40 4.06
N LEU A 85 -1.56 1.77 2.90
CA LEU A 85 -1.67 3.17 2.48
C LEU A 85 -2.66 3.95 3.33
N ARG A 86 -3.78 3.34 3.73
CA ARG A 86 -4.77 3.93 4.63
C ARG A 86 -4.16 4.23 6.00
N LYS A 87 -3.43 3.27 6.58
CA LYS A 87 -2.70 3.48 7.84
C LYS A 87 -1.68 4.62 7.73
N TYR A 88 -0.98 4.69 6.60
CA TYR A 88 -0.07 5.80 6.31
C TYR A 88 -0.77 7.16 6.25
N GLU A 89 -1.86 7.29 5.49
CA GLU A 89 -2.59 8.55 5.38
C GLU A 89 -3.24 8.94 6.72
N ASN A 90 -3.77 7.99 7.48
CA ASN A 90 -4.30 8.24 8.82
C ASN A 90 -3.22 8.79 9.76
N PHE A 91 -2.05 8.14 9.81
CA PHE A 91 -0.92 8.64 10.58
C PHE A 91 -0.50 10.02 10.11
N LYS A 92 -0.30 10.24 8.81
CA LYS A 92 0.07 11.54 8.23
C LYS A 92 -0.94 12.62 8.59
N ASN A 93 -2.24 12.34 8.53
CA ASN A 93 -3.29 13.29 8.87
C ASN A 93 -3.32 13.66 10.36
N SER A 94 -2.78 12.80 11.23
CA SER A 94 -2.62 13.09 12.66
C SER A 94 -1.45 14.05 12.98
N LEU A 95 -0.55 14.28 12.02
CA LEU A 95 0.62 15.14 12.19
C LEU A 95 0.29 16.62 11.94
N LYS A 96 1.16 17.52 12.41
CA LYS A 96 1.15 18.93 12.01
C LYS A 96 1.66 19.09 10.57
N ASP A 97 1.27 20.16 9.88
CA ASP A 97 1.53 20.32 8.44
C ASP A 97 3.02 20.27 8.08
N GLU A 98 3.90 20.86 8.89
CA GLU A 98 5.35 20.75 8.67
C GLU A 98 5.85 19.30 8.70
N LEU A 99 5.34 18.49 9.65
CA LEU A 99 5.71 17.09 9.77
C LEU A 99 5.10 16.25 8.65
N LYS A 100 3.90 16.63 8.15
CA LYS A 100 3.29 16.02 6.95
C LYS A 100 4.20 16.17 5.73
N ILE A 101 4.77 17.36 5.52
CA ILE A 101 5.68 17.62 4.41
C ILE A 101 6.92 16.73 4.54
N ILE A 102 7.52 16.67 5.74
CA ILE A 102 8.70 15.84 5.98
C ILE A 102 8.39 14.37 5.74
N ILE A 103 7.32 13.80 6.32
CA ILE A 103 7.01 12.37 6.14
C ILE A 103 6.65 12.02 4.70
N THR A 104 5.99 12.92 3.98
CA THR A 104 5.68 12.76 2.55
C THR A 104 6.95 12.70 1.73
N ALA A 105 7.86 13.64 1.96
CA ALA A 105 9.14 13.67 1.29
C ALA A 105 10.02 12.45 1.62
N PHE A 106 9.90 11.88 2.83
CA PHE A 106 10.50 10.60 3.17
C PHE A 106 9.98 9.49 2.26
N VAL A 107 8.66 9.34 2.13
CA VAL A 107 8.07 8.30 1.28
C VAL A 107 8.49 8.49 -0.19
N GLU A 108 8.44 9.72 -0.68
CA GLU A 108 8.75 10.09 -2.07
C GLU A 108 10.24 10.11 -2.41
N ARG A 109 11.12 9.98 -1.40
CA ARG A 109 12.59 10.10 -1.55
C ARG A 109 13.01 11.45 -2.11
N SER A 110 12.28 12.51 -1.76
CA SER A 110 12.59 13.87 -2.19
C SER A 110 13.95 14.32 -1.64
N ASN A 111 14.62 15.21 -2.38
CA ASN A 111 15.93 15.70 -1.99
C ASN A 111 15.82 16.55 -0.72
N VAL A 112 16.55 16.16 0.33
CA VAL A 112 16.56 16.85 1.63
C VAL A 112 16.88 18.34 1.51
N LEU A 113 17.76 18.73 0.57
CA LEU A 113 18.12 20.13 0.36
C LEU A 113 16.94 20.97 -0.15
N VAL A 114 16.07 20.38 -0.98
CA VAL A 114 14.85 21.03 -1.46
C VAL A 114 13.89 21.25 -0.29
N ILE A 115 13.67 20.22 0.53
CA ILE A 115 12.79 20.30 1.71
C ILE A 115 13.28 21.36 2.70
N LEU A 116 14.59 21.40 2.97
CA LEU A 116 15.18 22.39 3.87
C LEU A 116 14.97 23.82 3.35
N LYS A 117 15.07 24.02 2.03
CA LYS A 117 14.83 25.32 1.41
C LYS A 117 13.35 25.70 1.48
N ASP A 118 12.45 24.79 1.11
CA ASP A 118 11.01 25.04 1.06
C ASP A 118 10.42 25.35 2.45
N LEU A 119 10.93 24.67 3.49
CA LEU A 119 10.51 24.90 4.87
C LEU A 119 11.32 25.97 5.61
N GLY A 120 12.36 26.53 4.98
CA GLY A 120 13.28 27.47 5.65
C GLY A 120 14.00 26.87 6.87
N LEU A 121 14.25 25.55 6.87
CA LEU A 121 14.79 24.83 8.02
C LEU A 121 16.30 24.64 7.93
N LYS A 122 16.95 24.65 9.10
CA LYS A 122 18.33 24.16 9.26
C LYS A 122 18.34 22.63 9.37
N ARG A 123 19.42 21.99 8.91
CA ARG A 123 19.58 20.53 8.94
C ARG A 123 19.39 19.90 10.33
N GLY A 124 19.84 20.57 11.39
CA GLY A 124 19.62 20.11 12.76
C GLY A 124 18.14 20.05 13.15
N SER A 125 17.36 21.08 12.79
CA SER A 125 15.91 21.10 13.04
C SER A 125 15.17 20.03 12.25
N TYR A 126 15.57 19.78 11.00
CA TYR A 126 15.02 18.68 10.21
C TYR A 126 15.26 17.31 10.85
N ASN A 127 16.46 17.06 11.37
CA ASN A 127 16.76 15.80 12.06
C ASN A 127 15.94 15.64 13.34
N GLN A 128 15.71 16.72 14.09
CA GLN A 128 14.84 16.70 15.28
C GLN A 128 13.38 16.39 14.91
N LYS A 129 12.84 17.05 13.88
CA LYS A 129 11.49 16.78 13.37
C LYS A 129 11.34 15.35 12.84
N LYS A 130 12.38 14.81 12.22
CA LYS A 130 12.43 13.40 11.81
C LYS A 130 12.33 12.47 13.02
N GLU A 131 13.11 12.72 14.08
CA GLU A 131 13.01 11.93 15.32
C GLU A 131 11.62 12.07 15.97
N GLU A 132 11.03 13.26 15.93
CA GLU A 132 9.67 13.50 16.43
C GLU A 132 8.66 12.64 15.68
N ILE A 133 8.72 12.59 14.35
CA ILE A 133 7.84 11.74 13.53
C ILE A 133 7.99 10.26 13.92
N ILE A 134 9.21 9.77 14.13
CA ILE A 134 9.44 8.37 14.52
C ILE A 134 8.79 8.09 15.89
N ARG A 135 8.93 9.00 16.85
CA ARG A 135 8.29 8.85 18.18
C ARG A 135 6.77 8.88 18.09
N LEU A 136 6.21 9.79 17.29
CA LEU A 136 4.77 9.88 17.08
C LEU A 136 4.22 8.63 16.39
N TRP A 137 4.95 8.09 15.41
CA TRP A 137 4.59 6.85 14.74
C TRP A 137 4.55 5.67 15.72
N LEU A 138 5.54 5.54 16.60
CA LEU A 138 5.56 4.49 17.63
C LEU A 138 4.34 4.57 18.55
N VAL A 139 3.92 5.78 18.94
CA VAL A 139 2.71 5.96 19.76
C VAL A 139 1.46 5.59 18.97
N TYR A 140 1.40 5.95 17.69
CA TYR A 140 0.29 5.60 16.80
C TYR A 140 0.17 4.08 16.62
N ASP A 141 1.28 3.41 16.31
CA ASP A 141 1.35 1.97 16.07
C ASP A 141 0.92 1.17 17.32
N ASN A 142 1.41 1.57 18.49
CA ASN A 142 1.03 0.93 19.77
C ASN A 142 -0.46 1.12 20.13
N LYS A 143 -1.09 2.22 19.72
CA LYS A 143 -2.53 2.45 19.96
C LYS A 143 -3.39 1.53 19.10
N GLU A 144 -3.02 1.30 17.84
CA GLU A 144 -3.71 0.32 16.99
C GLU A 144 -3.54 -1.12 17.51
N PHE A 145 -2.38 -1.46 18.08
CA PHE A 145 -2.17 -2.76 18.75
C PHE A 145 -3.03 -2.99 19.99
N SER A 146 -3.47 -1.91 20.67
CA SER A 146 -4.28 -2.02 21.89
C SER A 146 -5.79 -2.09 21.61
N GLN A 147 -6.20 -1.92 20.35
CA GLN A 147 -7.61 -1.90 19.94
C GLN A 147 -8.02 -3.14 19.12
N ASN A 148 -7.07 -4.02 18.82
CA ASN A 148 -7.29 -5.33 18.21
C ASN A 148 -7.07 -6.44 19.24
#